data_AF-A0A4P9ZTN5-F1
#
_entry.id   AF-A0A4P9ZTN5-F1
#
_cell.length_a   1.000
_cell.length_b   1.000
_cell.length_c   1.000
_cell.angle_alpha   90.00
_cell.angle_beta   90.00
_cell.angle_gamma   90.00
#
_symmetry.space_group_name_H-M   'P 1'
#
loop_
_entity.id
_entity.type
_entity.pdbx_description
1 polymer ?
#
loop_
_entity_poly.entity_id
_entity_poly.type
_entity_poly.pdbx_seq_one_letter_code
_entity_poly.pdbx_strand_id
1 'polypeptide(L)'
;MSLNYYLFRQIQNKQVLGSMTPRLEGKLLKQIKDIKLRPAHLRHDLWTPFLVASQNSPEFLSWTHTFFSHPIEKPLPAELLKESRVKRRPFLLDDVTLKVERLCRIYHYLEAKHGRDRMPDVKLYWEQEALQDCIQAKGLEWPDFVSHERLWLRRSRYIQNPELVPPPAPELPMSSRANWAARNTTPVPAPEA
;
A
#
# COMPACT_ATOMS: atom_id res chain seq x y z
N MET A 1 3.57 10.86 -14.75
CA MET A 1 3.53 9.48 -14.23
C MET A 1 2.87 9.55 -12.87
N SER A 2 1.78 8.83 -12.66
CA SER A 2 1.09 8.80 -11.37
C SER A 2 1.90 8.00 -10.35
N LEU A 3 1.95 8.51 -9.14
CA LEU A 3 2.70 7.96 -8.02
C LEU A 3 1.73 7.30 -7.06
N ASN A 4 2.03 6.07 -6.67
CA ASN A 4 1.06 5.21 -5.98
C ASN A 4 1.54 4.84 -4.58
N TYR A 5 0.64 4.96 -3.61
CA TYR A 5 0.79 4.42 -2.25
C TYR A 5 -0.14 3.23 -2.06
N TYR A 6 0.40 2.10 -1.63
CA TYR A 6 -0.33 0.84 -1.49
C TYR A 6 -0.54 0.53 -0.01
N LEU A 7 -1.79 0.29 0.39
CA LEU A 7 -2.14 -0.27 1.69
C LEU A 7 -2.54 -1.73 1.53
N PHE A 8 -1.83 -2.59 2.25
CA PHE A 8 -2.07 -4.02 2.30
C PHE A 8 -2.69 -4.39 3.64
N ARG A 9 -3.79 -5.12 3.60
CA ARG A 9 -4.39 -5.72 4.79
C ARG A 9 -4.01 -7.19 4.88
N GLN A 10 -3.76 -7.65 6.10
CA GLN A 10 -3.61 -9.06 6.38
C GLN A 10 -4.99 -9.71 6.49
N ILE A 11 -5.24 -10.80 5.76
CA ILE A 11 -6.58 -11.40 5.60
C ILE A 11 -7.19 -11.83 6.95
N GLN A 12 -6.38 -12.35 7.86
CA GLN A 12 -6.87 -12.96 9.11
C GLN A 12 -7.03 -11.95 10.24
N ASN A 13 -6.00 -11.16 10.51
CA ASN A 13 -5.95 -10.29 11.68
C ASN A 13 -6.21 -8.82 11.34
N LYS A 14 -6.39 -8.48 10.06
CA LYS A 14 -6.71 -7.12 9.58
C LYS A 14 -5.66 -6.06 9.95
N GLN A 15 -4.43 -6.49 10.23
CA GLN A 15 -3.29 -5.58 10.32
C GLN A 15 -3.03 -4.93 8.96
N VAL A 16 -2.54 -3.70 8.95
CA VAL A 16 -2.32 -2.94 7.72
C VAL A 16 -0.88 -2.46 7.61
N LEU A 17 -0.29 -2.70 6.43
CA LEU A 17 1.03 -2.21 6.05
C LEU A 17 0.93 -1.26 4.86
N GLY A 18 1.68 -0.17 4.91
CA GLY A 18 1.81 0.76 3.79
C GLY A 18 3.12 0.58 3.03
N SER A 19 3.08 0.69 1.70
CA SER A 19 4.25 0.61 0.82
C SER A 19 4.13 1.62 -0.32
N MET A 20 5.27 2.14 -0.80
CA MET A 20 5.33 2.93 -2.05
C MET A 20 5.45 2.03 -3.29
N THR A 21 5.72 0.74 -3.09
CA THR A 21 5.84 -0.24 -4.18
C THR A 21 4.66 -1.23 -4.11
N PRO A 22 4.24 -1.79 -5.26
CA PRO A 22 3.18 -2.81 -5.27
C PRO A 22 3.63 -4.15 -4.67
N ARG A 23 4.90 -4.26 -4.25
CA ARG A 23 5.47 -5.44 -3.61
C ARG A 23 5.67 -5.16 -2.13
N LEU A 24 5.28 -6.10 -1.29
CA LEU A 24 5.55 -6.01 0.14
C LEU A 24 6.99 -6.43 0.42
N GLU A 25 7.68 -5.68 1.28
CA GLU A 25 9.01 -6.02 1.75
C GLU A 25 8.99 -6.33 3.25
N GLY A 26 9.86 -7.25 3.70
CA GLY A 26 9.92 -7.64 5.11
C GLY A 26 10.24 -6.48 6.07
N LYS A 27 10.91 -5.42 5.59
CA LYS A 27 11.21 -4.22 6.37
C LYS A 27 9.95 -3.47 6.82
N LEU A 28 8.84 -3.61 6.09
CA LEU A 28 7.57 -2.94 6.38
C LEU A 28 6.94 -3.45 7.69
N LEU A 29 7.27 -4.67 8.13
CA LEU A 29 6.80 -5.22 9.41
C LEU A 29 7.17 -4.34 10.61
N LYS A 30 8.20 -3.49 10.49
CA LYS A 30 8.59 -2.51 11.51
C LYS A 30 7.51 -1.47 11.81
N GLN A 31 6.54 -1.26 10.90
CA GLN A 31 5.38 -0.39 11.13
C GLN A 31 4.46 -0.89 12.26
N ILE A 32 4.49 -2.19 12.55
CA ILE A 32 3.74 -2.79 13.67
C ILE A 32 4.58 -2.62 14.94
N LYS A 33 4.21 -1.67 15.82
CA LYS A 33 4.97 -1.31 17.04
C LYS A 33 5.14 -2.49 18.00
N ASP A 34 4.08 -3.24 18.26
CA ASP A 34 4.11 -4.35 19.20
C ASP A 34 4.76 -5.59 18.57
N ILE A 35 5.95 -5.93 19.08
CA ILE A 35 6.72 -7.10 18.65
C ILE A 35 5.93 -8.40 18.84
N LYS A 36 5.04 -8.49 19.85
CA LYS A 36 4.24 -9.69 20.13
C LYS A 36 3.11 -9.90 19.13
N LEU A 37 2.64 -8.82 18.51
CA LEU A 37 1.59 -8.84 17.49
C LEU A 37 2.17 -8.85 16.08
N ARG A 38 3.46 -8.58 15.93
CA ARG A 38 4.18 -8.58 14.66
C ARG A 38 4.43 -10.02 14.18
N PRO A 39 4.06 -10.36 12.94
CA PRO A 39 4.47 -11.63 12.34
C PRO A 39 5.99 -11.78 12.27
N ALA A 40 6.51 -12.98 12.52
CA ALA A 40 7.95 -13.26 12.43
C ALA A 40 8.47 -13.12 10.99
N HIS A 41 7.67 -13.55 10.02
CA HIS A 41 7.98 -13.47 8.60
C HIS A 41 6.79 -12.95 7.80
N LEU A 42 7.09 -12.24 6.71
CA LEU A 42 6.07 -11.72 5.80
C LEU A 42 5.63 -12.84 4.84
N ARG A 43 4.44 -13.37 5.07
CA ARG A 43 3.79 -14.37 4.22
C ARG A 43 2.89 -13.72 3.18
N HIS A 44 3.41 -13.49 1.96
CA HIS A 44 2.73 -12.74 0.90
C HIS A 44 1.31 -13.23 0.54
N ASP A 45 1.04 -14.52 0.73
CA ASP A 45 -0.28 -15.13 0.51
C ASP A 45 -1.37 -14.60 1.45
N LEU A 46 -0.97 -14.12 2.64
CA LEU A 46 -1.88 -13.62 3.65
C LEU A 46 -2.10 -12.10 3.57
N TRP A 47 -1.46 -11.41 2.62
CA TRP A 47 -1.58 -9.96 2.45
C TRP A 47 -2.23 -9.62 1.12
N THR A 48 -3.21 -8.74 1.19
CA THR A 48 -4.02 -8.33 0.04
C THR A 48 -4.05 -6.82 -0.02
N PRO A 49 -3.80 -6.19 -1.19
CA PRO A 49 -3.99 -4.76 -1.34
C PRO A 49 -5.48 -4.45 -1.20
N PHE A 50 -5.83 -3.54 -0.31
CA PHE A 50 -7.24 -3.15 -0.11
C PHE A 50 -7.51 -1.70 -0.48
N LEU A 51 -6.46 -0.86 -0.42
CA LEU A 51 -6.53 0.54 -0.84
C LEU A 51 -5.26 0.91 -1.59
N VAL A 52 -5.41 1.65 -2.69
CA VAL A 52 -4.29 2.29 -3.38
C VAL A 52 -4.60 3.77 -3.55
N ALA A 53 -3.72 4.64 -3.08
CA ALA A 53 -3.81 6.07 -3.31
C ALA A 53 -2.90 6.45 -4.47
N SER A 54 -3.48 6.90 -5.57
CA SER A 54 -2.77 7.41 -6.74
C SER A 54 -2.77 8.94 -6.71
N GLN A 55 -1.59 9.53 -6.84
CA GLN A 55 -1.36 10.96 -6.68
C GLN A 55 -0.40 11.44 -7.76
N ASN A 56 -0.59 12.66 -8.25
CA ASN A 56 0.29 13.24 -9.26
C ASN A 56 1.49 13.99 -8.67
N SER A 57 1.53 14.19 -7.36
CA SER A 57 2.59 14.95 -6.66
C SER A 57 3.52 14.04 -5.85
N PRO A 58 4.85 14.06 -6.10
CA PRO A 58 5.82 13.26 -5.34
C PRO A 58 5.96 13.72 -3.89
N GLU A 59 5.81 15.02 -3.63
CA GLU A 59 5.84 15.56 -2.28
C GLU A 59 4.71 14.98 -1.44
N PHE A 60 3.49 14.95 -2.00
CA PHE A 60 2.30 14.43 -1.34
C PHE A 60 2.43 12.94 -1.02
N LEU A 61 3.02 12.17 -1.95
CA LEU A 61 3.32 10.76 -1.71
C LEU A 61 4.34 10.60 -0.57
N SER A 62 5.39 11.42 -0.53
CA SER A 62 6.40 11.41 0.52
C SER A 62 5.81 11.73 1.90
N TRP A 63 4.93 12.75 1.98
CA TRP A 63 4.20 13.08 3.20
C TRP A 63 3.34 11.90 3.64
N THR A 64 2.53 11.35 2.72
CA THR A 64 1.69 10.17 2.99
C THR A 64 2.53 9.02 3.56
N HIS A 65 3.62 8.64 2.88
CA HIS A 65 4.53 7.60 3.35
C HIS A 65 5.13 7.91 4.73
N THR A 66 5.56 9.16 4.96
CA THR A 66 6.14 9.58 6.23
C THR A 66 5.12 9.43 7.36
N PHE A 67 3.88 9.88 7.17
CA PHE A 67 2.85 9.72 8.18
C PHE A 67 2.58 8.24 8.46
N PHE A 68 2.42 7.39 7.45
CA PHE A 68 2.16 5.96 7.67
C PHE A 68 3.34 5.17 8.26
N SER A 69 4.56 5.65 8.06
CA SER A 69 5.78 5.06 8.65
C SER A 69 5.82 5.22 10.17
N HIS A 70 5.17 6.25 10.71
CA HIS A 70 5.07 6.42 12.16
C HIS A 70 3.98 5.49 12.71
N PRO A 71 4.26 4.71 13.78
CA PRO A 71 3.24 3.84 14.37
C PRO A 71 2.08 4.66 14.93
N ILE A 72 0.85 4.14 14.74
CA ILE A 72 -0.37 4.74 15.30
C ILE A 72 -0.55 4.19 16.70
N GLU A 73 -0.80 5.06 17.66
CA GLU A 73 -1.25 4.63 18.98
C GLU A 73 -2.74 4.34 18.90
N LYS A 74 -3.11 3.08 19.19
CA LYS A 74 -4.50 2.65 19.27
C LYS A 74 -4.94 2.77 20.73
N PRO A 75 -5.73 3.79 21.11
CA PRO A 75 -6.25 3.84 22.47
C PRO A 75 -7.18 2.64 22.69
N LEU A 76 -6.97 1.91 23.79
CA LEU A 76 -7.87 0.84 24.18
C LEU A 76 -9.13 1.45 24.81
N PRO A 77 -10.33 1.08 24.35
CA PRO A 77 -11.58 1.40 25.03
C PRO A 77 -11.53 0.96 26.50
N ALA A 78 -12.13 1.77 27.38
CA ALA A 78 -12.16 1.48 28.82
C ALA A 78 -12.84 0.14 29.15
N GLU A 79 -13.80 -0.28 28.32
CA GLU A 79 -14.48 -1.57 28.43
C GLU A 79 -13.51 -2.74 28.22
N LEU A 80 -12.69 -2.65 27.16
CA LEU A 80 -11.70 -3.67 26.83
C LEU A 80 -10.55 -3.70 27.83
N LEU A 81 -10.31 -2.63 28.60
CA LEU A 81 -9.30 -2.63 29.67
C LEU A 81 -9.61 -3.61 30.81
N LYS A 82 -10.86 -4.08 30.93
CA LYS A 82 -11.27 -5.06 31.95
C LYS A 82 -11.24 -6.51 31.46
N GLU A 83 -11.17 -6.73 30.14
CA GLU A 83 -11.28 -8.07 29.56
C GLU A 83 -9.97 -8.87 29.58
N SER A 84 -10.01 -10.17 29.29
CA SER A 84 -8.78 -10.96 29.15
C SER A 84 -7.99 -10.58 27.91
N ARG A 85 -6.66 -10.79 27.92
CA ARG A 85 -5.78 -10.50 26.76
C ARG A 85 -6.24 -11.19 25.46
N VAL A 86 -6.82 -12.38 25.57
CA VAL A 86 -7.31 -13.16 24.42
C VAL A 86 -8.47 -12.44 23.73
N LYS A 87 -9.42 -11.88 24.49
CA LYS A 87 -10.56 -11.14 23.95
C LYS A 87 -10.17 -9.78 23.38
N ARG A 88 -9.17 -9.12 23.96
CA ARG A 88 -8.63 -7.84 23.44
C ARG A 88 -7.86 -8.01 22.13
N ARG A 89 -7.30 -9.18 21.88
CA ARG A 89 -6.34 -9.41 20.78
C ARG A 89 -6.92 -9.09 19.39
N PRO A 90 -8.11 -9.54 18.99
CA PRO A 90 -8.70 -9.18 17.70
C PRO A 90 -8.85 -7.67 17.54
N PHE A 91 -9.27 -6.97 18.60
CA PHE A 91 -9.37 -5.52 18.59
C PHE A 91 -7.99 -4.88 18.39
N LEU A 92 -6.95 -5.35 19.07
CA LEU A 92 -5.60 -4.80 18.92
C LEU A 92 -4.98 -5.01 17.54
N LEU A 93 -5.44 -6.02 16.80
CA LEU A 93 -4.90 -6.37 15.49
C LEU A 93 -5.60 -5.64 14.33
N ASP A 94 -6.87 -5.28 14.48
CA ASP A 94 -7.65 -4.64 13.41
C ASP A 94 -7.26 -3.18 13.23
N ASP A 95 -6.42 -2.90 12.23
CA ASP A 95 -5.87 -1.57 11.97
C ASP A 95 -6.55 -0.87 10.78
N VAL A 96 -7.50 -1.53 10.10
CA VAL A 96 -8.07 -1.03 8.83
C VAL A 96 -8.70 0.34 9.02
N THR A 97 -9.67 0.45 9.93
CA THR A 97 -10.40 1.71 10.17
C THR A 97 -9.46 2.83 10.63
N LEU A 98 -8.47 2.51 11.49
CA LEU A 98 -7.51 3.50 11.98
C LEU A 98 -6.61 4.05 10.88
N LYS A 99 -6.17 3.20 9.95
CA LYS A 99 -5.30 3.61 8.85
C LYS A 99 -6.08 4.42 7.81
N VAL A 100 -7.33 4.03 7.53
CA VAL A 100 -8.23 4.79 6.65
C VAL A 100 -8.55 6.17 7.26
N GLU A 101 -8.93 6.21 8.54
CA GLU A 101 -9.14 7.46 9.27
C GLU A 101 -7.90 8.35 9.23
N ARG A 102 -6.72 7.77 9.45
CA ARG A 102 -5.48 8.53 9.39
C ARG A 102 -5.23 9.09 7.99
N LEU A 103 -5.51 8.32 6.93
CA LEU A 103 -5.39 8.80 5.56
C LEU A 103 -6.23 10.06 5.35
N CYS A 104 -7.51 10.01 5.75
CA CYS A 104 -8.43 11.14 5.67
C CYS A 104 -7.90 12.36 6.46
N ARG A 105 -7.44 12.16 7.70
CA ARG A 105 -6.85 13.23 8.51
C ARG A 105 -5.59 13.85 7.90
N ILE A 106 -4.74 13.04 7.26
CA ILE A 106 -3.55 13.53 6.55
C ILE A 106 -3.97 14.46 5.42
N TYR A 107 -4.99 14.09 4.66
CA TYR A 107 -5.46 14.90 3.52
C TYR A 107 -6.08 16.21 3.96
N HIS A 108 -6.89 16.22 5.02
CA HIS A 108 -7.36 17.46 5.67
C HIS A 108 -6.21 18.33 6.17
N TYR A 109 -5.21 17.72 6.82
CA TYR A 109 -4.03 18.46 7.29
C TYR A 109 -3.26 19.10 6.11
N LEU A 110 -3.11 18.38 5.01
CA LEU A 110 -2.41 18.89 3.83
C LEU A 110 -3.21 19.99 3.12
N GLU A 111 -4.54 19.86 3.02
CA GLU A 111 -5.43 20.92 2.52
C GLU A 111 -5.31 22.19 3.36
N ALA A 112 -5.38 22.05 4.69
CA ALA A 112 -5.24 23.18 5.61
C ALA A 112 -3.86 23.85 5.54
N LYS A 113 -2.80 23.07 5.30
CA LYS A 113 -1.41 23.57 5.27
C LYS A 113 -1.04 24.27 3.97
N HIS A 114 -1.47 23.73 2.84
CA HIS A 114 -1.03 24.19 1.52
C HIS A 114 -2.12 24.98 0.77
N GLY A 115 -3.36 24.97 1.26
CA GLY A 115 -4.51 25.58 0.61
C GLY A 115 -5.12 24.69 -0.46
N ARG A 116 -6.43 24.84 -0.67
CA ARG A 116 -7.22 24.03 -1.60
C ARG A 116 -6.70 24.10 -3.05
N ASP A 117 -6.30 25.28 -3.52
CA ASP A 117 -5.87 25.49 -4.91
C ASP A 117 -4.55 24.79 -5.28
N ARG A 118 -3.79 24.33 -4.27
CA ARG A 118 -2.52 23.63 -4.46
C ARG A 118 -2.62 22.13 -4.22
N MET A 119 -3.83 21.62 -3.97
CA MET A 119 -4.04 20.18 -3.77
C MET A 119 -3.94 19.44 -5.09
N PRO A 120 -3.14 18.36 -5.16
CA PRO A 120 -3.14 17.49 -6.32
C PRO A 120 -4.43 16.66 -6.36
N ASP A 121 -4.88 16.30 -7.55
CA ASP A 121 -5.92 15.29 -7.70
C ASP A 121 -5.44 13.96 -7.10
N VAL A 122 -6.20 13.44 -6.13
CA VAL A 122 -5.91 12.17 -5.47
C VAL A 122 -7.01 11.19 -5.81
N LYS A 123 -6.65 10.05 -6.42
CA LYS A 123 -7.56 8.94 -6.67
C LYS A 123 -7.34 7.84 -5.64
N LEU A 124 -8.39 7.44 -4.92
CA LEU A 124 -8.37 6.31 -4.00
C LEU A 124 -9.09 5.11 -4.62
N TYR A 125 -8.36 4.01 -4.78
CA TYR A 125 -8.89 2.76 -5.30
C TYR A 125 -9.19 1.79 -4.17
N TRP A 126 -10.45 1.39 -4.02
CA TRP A 126 -10.94 0.56 -2.91
C TRP A 126 -11.28 -0.87 -3.34
N GLU A 127 -10.80 -1.86 -2.60
CA GLU A 127 -11.25 -3.26 -2.79
C GLU A 127 -12.73 -3.41 -2.42
N GLN A 128 -13.14 -2.75 -1.34
CA GLN A 128 -14.50 -2.76 -0.82
C GLN A 128 -14.97 -1.32 -0.60
N GLU A 129 -16.02 -0.91 -1.31
CA GLU A 129 -16.59 0.45 -1.23
C GLU A 129 -17.08 0.76 0.20
N ALA A 130 -17.60 -0.23 0.93
CA ALA A 130 -18.02 -0.06 2.33
C ALA A 130 -16.92 0.43 3.28
N LEU A 131 -15.63 0.30 2.92
CA LEU A 131 -14.53 0.85 3.72
C LEU A 131 -14.38 2.36 3.56
N GLN A 132 -14.94 2.96 2.51
CA GLN A 132 -15.00 4.41 2.34
C GLN A 132 -15.85 5.05 3.43
N ASP A 133 -16.98 4.44 3.77
CA ASP A 133 -17.95 4.97 4.72
C ASP A 133 -17.54 4.78 6.19
N CYS A 134 -16.46 4.02 6.46
CA CYS A 134 -16.04 3.74 7.83
C CYS A 134 -15.59 5.00 8.59
N ILE A 135 -15.29 6.09 7.88
CA ILE A 135 -14.92 7.39 8.48
C ILE A 135 -16.14 8.22 8.88
N GLN A 136 -17.29 8.02 8.22
CA GLN A 136 -18.52 8.79 8.51
C GLN A 136 -19.03 8.48 9.92
N ALA A 137 -18.87 7.23 10.38
CA ALA A 137 -19.17 6.83 11.76
C ALA A 137 -18.37 7.61 12.82
N LYS A 138 -17.31 8.31 12.41
CA LYS A 138 -16.48 9.17 13.27
C LYS A 138 -16.67 10.67 13.00
N GLY A 139 -17.64 11.05 12.18
CA GLY A 139 -17.88 12.45 11.80
C GLY A 139 -16.79 13.04 10.91
N LEU A 140 -16.08 12.20 10.14
CA LEU A 140 -15.08 12.61 9.17
C LEU A 140 -15.64 12.46 7.76
N GLU A 141 -15.34 13.44 6.91
CA GLU A 141 -15.69 13.46 5.49
C GLU A 141 -14.42 13.48 4.64
N TRP A 142 -14.49 12.97 3.41
CA TRP A 142 -13.36 13.04 2.48
C TRP A 142 -13.26 14.45 1.88
N PRO A 143 -12.06 15.02 1.71
CA PRO A 143 -11.88 16.28 1.00
C PRO A 143 -12.32 16.21 -0.48
N ASP A 144 -12.79 17.33 -1.04
CA ASP A 144 -13.32 17.40 -2.41
C ASP A 144 -12.34 16.99 -3.52
N PHE A 145 -11.03 17.16 -3.28
CA PHE A 145 -9.98 16.78 -4.25
C PHE A 145 -9.71 15.26 -4.30
N VAL A 146 -10.38 14.49 -3.45
CA VAL A 146 -10.24 13.04 -3.36
C VAL A 146 -11.36 12.38 -4.16
N SER A 147 -11.00 11.67 -5.22
CA SER A 147 -11.92 10.82 -5.96
C SER A 147 -11.81 9.36 -5.52
N HIS A 148 -12.91 8.63 -5.62
CA HIS A 148 -13.02 7.24 -5.19
C HIS A 148 -13.32 6.37 -6.40
N GLU A 149 -12.53 5.31 -6.58
CA GLU A 149 -12.69 4.34 -7.65
C GLU A 149 -12.58 2.91 -7.10
N ARG A 150 -13.03 1.93 -7.88
CA ARG A 150 -12.97 0.52 -7.49
C ARG A 150 -11.60 -0.08 -7.83
N LEU A 151 -11.02 -0.79 -6.88
CA LEU A 151 -9.81 -1.57 -7.06
C LEU A 151 -10.16 -2.94 -7.64
N TRP A 152 -9.65 -3.23 -8.83
CA TRP A 152 -9.86 -4.52 -9.49
C TRP A 152 -8.71 -5.46 -9.17
N LEU A 153 -9.04 -6.56 -8.48
CA LEU A 153 -8.06 -7.55 -8.05
C LEU A 153 -8.32 -8.90 -8.73
N ARG A 154 -7.28 -9.47 -9.35
CA ARG A 154 -7.28 -10.86 -9.80
C ARG A 154 -6.83 -11.75 -8.65
N ARG A 155 -7.66 -12.76 -8.31
CA ARG A 155 -7.39 -13.71 -7.20
C ARG A 155 -7.08 -12.97 -5.88
N SER A 156 -7.74 -11.83 -5.65
CA SER A 156 -7.60 -10.97 -4.47
C SER A 156 -6.18 -10.47 -4.17
N ARG A 157 -5.25 -10.55 -5.12
CA ARG A 157 -3.82 -10.25 -4.88
C ARG A 157 -3.19 -9.36 -5.93
N TYR A 158 -3.56 -9.53 -7.19
CA TYR A 158 -2.93 -8.81 -8.29
C TYR A 158 -3.82 -7.68 -8.77
N ILE A 159 -3.33 -6.45 -8.67
CA ILE A 159 -4.01 -5.25 -9.14
C ILE A 159 -4.12 -5.31 -10.67
N GLN A 160 -5.31 -5.04 -11.21
CA GLN A 160 -5.59 -5.05 -12.65
C GLN A 160 -5.93 -3.67 -13.21
N ASN A 161 -6.05 -2.64 -12.36
CA ASN A 161 -6.33 -1.29 -12.83
C ASN A 161 -5.21 -0.84 -13.80
N PRO A 162 -5.54 -0.50 -15.06
CA PRO A 162 -4.54 -0.17 -16.07
C PRO A 162 -3.76 1.11 -15.72
N GLU A 163 -4.37 2.01 -14.93
CA GLU A 163 -3.70 3.22 -14.43
C GLU A 163 -2.63 2.93 -13.37
N LEU A 164 -2.73 1.79 -12.67
CA LEU A 164 -1.83 1.41 -11.57
C LEU A 164 -0.74 0.44 -12.02
N VAL A 165 -0.99 -0.33 -13.08
CA VAL A 165 -0.04 -1.30 -13.62
C VAL A 165 0.73 -0.64 -14.76
N PRO A 166 2.08 -0.52 -14.68
CA PRO A 166 2.84 0.00 -15.79
C PRO A 166 2.61 -0.86 -17.03
N PRO A 167 2.51 -0.26 -18.23
CA PRO A 167 2.29 -1.01 -19.46
C PRO A 167 3.39 -2.08 -19.60
N PRO A 168 3.04 -3.27 -20.14
CA PRO A 168 4.05 -4.29 -20.41
C PRO A 168 5.17 -3.67 -21.25
N ALA A 169 6.41 -3.91 -20.85
CA ALA A 169 7.57 -3.43 -21.61
C ALA A 169 7.39 -3.83 -23.08
N PRO A 170 7.65 -2.93 -24.05
CA PRO A 170 7.51 -3.28 -25.46
C PRO A 170 8.33 -4.54 -25.71
N GLU A 171 7.68 -5.57 -26.26
CA GLU A 171 8.36 -6.80 -26.64
C GLU A 171 9.50 -6.41 -27.58
N LEU A 172 10.74 -6.57 -27.11
CA LEU A 172 11.90 -6.30 -27.95
C LEU A 172 11.74 -7.17 -29.21
N PRO A 173 11.80 -6.58 -30.41
CA PRO A 173 11.64 -7.34 -31.64
C PRO A 173 12.65 -8.50 -31.62
N MET A 174 12.19 -9.70 -31.96
CA MET A 174 12.95 -10.95 -31.90
C MET A 174 14.31 -10.88 -32.61
N SER A 175 14.51 -9.92 -33.52
CA SER A 175 15.79 -9.62 -34.19
C SER A 175 16.91 -9.16 -33.25
N SER A 176 16.59 -8.65 -32.07
CA SER A 176 17.59 -8.14 -31.10
C SER A 176 18.12 -9.21 -30.15
N ARG A 177 17.47 -10.38 -30.04
CA ARG A 177 17.98 -11.53 -29.26
C ARG A 177 19.15 -12.25 -29.96
N ALA A 178 19.20 -12.24 -31.28
CA ALA A 178 20.25 -12.89 -32.05
C ALA A 178 21.62 -12.18 -31.90
N ASN A 179 21.63 -10.85 -31.73
CA ASN A 179 22.86 -10.08 -31.66
C ASN A 179 23.60 -10.16 -30.31
N TRP A 180 22.95 -10.60 -29.23
CA TRP A 180 23.62 -10.78 -27.93
C TRP A 180 24.37 -12.13 -27.86
N ALA A 181 23.78 -13.20 -28.41
CA ALA A 181 24.41 -14.53 -28.42
C ALA A 181 25.68 -14.56 -29.30
N ALA A 182 25.71 -13.79 -30.39
CA ALA A 182 26.84 -13.75 -31.31
C ALA A 182 28.07 -12.96 -30.81
N ARG A 183 27.93 -12.12 -29.77
CA ARG A 183 29.05 -11.29 -29.26
C ARG A 183 29.85 -11.93 -28.13
N ASN A 184 29.36 -13.03 -27.55
CA ASN A 184 29.98 -13.68 -26.39
C ASN A 184 30.58 -15.06 -26.70
N THR A 185 30.63 -15.46 -27.97
CA THR A 185 31.30 -16.69 -28.39
C THR A 185 32.77 -16.38 -28.69
N THR A 186 33.60 -16.32 -27.65
CA THR A 186 35.05 -16.32 -27.82
C THR A 186 35.46 -17.72 -28.33
N PRO A 187 36.11 -17.86 -29.50
CA PRO A 187 36.61 -19.16 -29.94
C PRO A 187 37.75 -19.59 -29.01
N VAL A 188 37.61 -20.78 -28.41
CA VAL A 188 38.67 -21.44 -27.65
C VAL A 188 39.75 -21.92 -28.64
N PRO A 189 41.02 -21.53 -28.50
CA PRO A 189 42.07 -22.06 -29.37
C PRO A 189 42.30 -23.55 -29.08
N ALA A 190 42.40 -24.34 -30.15
CA ALA A 190 42.65 -25.77 -30.07
C ALA A 190 44.05 -26.06 -29.49
N PRO A 191 44.23 -27.15 -28.73
CA PRO A 191 45.54 -27.52 -28.20
C PRO A 191 46.45 -28.01 -29.33
N GLU A 192 47.65 -27.43 -29.42
CA GLU A 192 48.73 -27.89 -30.30
C GLU A 192 49.21 -29.28 -29.83
N ALA A 193 49.43 -30.17 -30.80
CA ALA A 193 49.92 -31.54 -30.62
C ALA A 193 51.43 -31.62 -30.80
#